data_AF-A0A0S4QSP0-F1
#
_entry.id   AF-A0A0S4QSP0-F1
#
_cell.length_a   1.000
_cell.length_b   1.000
_cell.length_c   1.000
_cell.angle_alpha   90.00
_cell.angle_beta   90.00
_cell.angle_gamma   90.00
#
_symmetry.space_group_name_H-M   'P 1'
#
loop_
_entity.id
_entity.type
_entity.pdbx_description
1 polymer ?
#
loop_
_entity_poly.entity_id
_entity_poly.type
_entity_poly.pdbx_seq_one_letter_code
_entity_poly.pdbx_strand_id
1 'polypeptide(L)'
;MSGPRENLVVNFRAHELNTGSAAGARADFEQMVAQLVDVFYPGARQVSANPGDGGIDVFHGRLDGRIIVWQSKYFMPQVVRSHRDQIRESFASAQKNARAHGYVIDEWILCVPSSMDHPTTLWWDGWRRAQEAETSTRIDIWDETGLRSRLARPAAGAVLAAYYPAYTRSRTSPPGTEAGEGIPASVRGACDAPEAPLTTDPFSADRRPRAGETARIAGCDCLLQGDPQESRGDGWVLRTGAAVVMSARPGPAWFRQVLIRRHDPQADEQAAAIEIQLRLLDRIGGRNGLPRKAAGRVGPGEAAVVSARPAGRTWRDVFGPVAPARARPLDRVTAAALLAVAAAAADVLTRLHDTGHSHRALTPDAVVLPGPGGGAALRDLGLAAVARQPDEGPAEYRAPEQERLGFHGAEVGFRTDACRLAAMTYHCLTGRPPALGSPLPLRAFGLDLPDDLEEILSAALDPDPGRRPAVAGPLVTALRAGSDHLGRVGR
;
A
#
# COMPACT_ATOMS: atom_id res chain seq x y z
N MET A 1 -28.29 32.55 8.20
CA MET A 1 -27.07 32.92 7.47
C MET A 1 -26.14 31.72 7.52
N SER A 2 -26.12 30.94 6.44
CA SER A 2 -25.36 29.69 6.35
C SER A 2 -23.89 30.00 6.08
N GLY A 3 -23.00 29.56 6.95
CA GLY A 3 -21.55 29.66 6.76
C GLY A 3 -21.10 28.94 5.48
N PRO A 4 -19.91 29.28 4.96
CA PRO A 4 -19.39 28.66 3.74
C PRO A 4 -19.20 27.16 4.01
N ARG A 5 -19.87 26.32 3.20
CA ARG A 5 -19.67 24.87 3.21
C ARG A 5 -18.23 24.60 2.79
N GLU A 6 -17.39 24.17 3.72
CA GLU A 6 -16.08 23.60 3.41
C GLU A 6 -16.30 22.34 2.55
N ASN A 7 -15.88 22.39 1.29
CA ASN A 7 -15.94 21.24 0.40
C ASN A 7 -14.96 20.17 0.93
N LEU A 8 -15.49 19.11 1.56
CA LEU A 8 -14.76 17.87 1.73
C LEU A 8 -14.35 17.37 0.34
N VAL A 9 -13.06 17.37 0.06
CA VAL A 9 -12.53 16.69 -1.13
C VAL A 9 -12.50 15.20 -0.81
N VAL A 10 -13.57 14.49 -1.17
CA VAL A 10 -13.67 13.02 -1.08
C VAL A 10 -12.51 12.40 -1.85
N ASN A 11 -11.56 11.72 -1.21
CA ASN A 11 -10.52 10.99 -1.92
C ASN A 11 -10.86 9.50 -1.92
N PHE A 12 -11.23 8.93 -3.07
CA PHE A 12 -11.61 7.51 -3.17
C PHE A 12 -10.47 6.55 -2.84
N ARG A 13 -9.20 7.01 -2.82
CA ARG A 13 -8.08 6.21 -2.27
C ARG A 13 -8.26 5.90 -0.77
N ALA A 14 -9.18 6.58 -0.08
CA ALA A 14 -9.59 6.24 1.27
C ALA A 14 -9.99 4.76 1.42
N HIS A 15 -10.56 4.12 0.39
CA HIS A 15 -10.89 2.69 0.45
C HIS A 15 -9.67 1.77 0.57
N GLU A 16 -8.54 2.13 -0.07
CA GLU A 16 -7.26 1.44 0.13
C GLU A 16 -6.71 1.67 1.53
N LEU A 17 -6.89 2.88 2.07
CA LEU A 17 -6.44 3.25 3.41
C LEU A 17 -7.27 2.56 4.50
N ASN A 18 -8.59 2.50 4.33
CA ASN A 18 -9.54 1.90 5.28
C ASN A 18 -9.33 0.39 5.42
N THR A 19 -8.96 -0.29 4.32
CA THR A 19 -8.88 -1.76 4.28
C THR A 19 -7.47 -2.34 4.23
N GLY A 20 -6.46 -1.51 3.97
CA GLY A 20 -5.06 -1.93 3.93
C GLY A 20 -4.67 -2.80 2.73
N SER A 21 -5.54 -2.98 1.73
CA SER A 21 -5.22 -3.73 0.49
C SER A 21 -6.11 -3.33 -0.68
N ALA A 22 -5.63 -3.51 -1.92
CA ALA A 22 -6.44 -3.26 -3.12
C ALA A 22 -7.64 -4.21 -3.26
N ALA A 23 -7.53 -5.44 -2.72
CA ALA A 23 -8.64 -6.40 -2.69
C ALA A 23 -9.70 -5.98 -1.66
N GLY A 24 -9.28 -5.51 -0.48
CA GLY A 24 -10.18 -4.92 0.51
C GLY A 24 -10.84 -3.65 0.00
N ALA A 25 -10.09 -2.79 -0.71
CA ALA A 25 -10.61 -1.55 -1.27
C ALA A 25 -11.74 -1.77 -2.27
N ARG A 26 -11.69 -2.86 -3.04
CA ARG A 26 -12.78 -3.28 -3.93
C ARG A 26 -14.06 -3.54 -3.14
N ALA A 27 -13.97 -4.35 -2.09
CA ALA A 27 -15.13 -4.69 -1.25
C ALA A 27 -15.67 -3.48 -0.47
N ASP A 28 -14.78 -2.62 0.04
CA ASP A 28 -15.15 -1.40 0.78
C ASP A 28 -15.79 -0.35 -0.14
N PHE A 29 -15.28 -0.20 -1.35
CA PHE A 29 -15.89 0.66 -2.38
C PHE A 29 -17.24 0.12 -2.83
N GLU A 30 -17.36 -1.18 -3.08
CA GLU A 30 -18.63 -1.82 -3.41
C GLU A 30 -19.67 -1.58 -2.30
N GLN A 31 -19.27 -1.74 -1.03
CA GLN A 31 -20.14 -1.49 0.11
C GLN A 31 -20.55 -0.02 0.23
N MET A 32 -19.63 0.91 -0.02
CA MET A 32 -19.92 2.35 -0.05
C MET A 32 -20.91 2.70 -1.16
N VAL A 33 -20.71 2.16 -2.38
CA VAL A 33 -21.64 2.34 -3.50
C VAL A 33 -23.01 1.79 -3.15
N ALA A 34 -23.10 0.61 -2.52
CA ALA A 34 -24.37 0.03 -2.10
C ALA A 34 -25.14 0.92 -1.11
N GLN A 35 -24.44 1.43 -0.09
CA GLN A 35 -25.05 2.37 0.86
C GLN A 35 -25.43 3.70 0.19
N LEU A 36 -24.62 4.18 -0.75
CA LEU A 36 -24.91 5.39 -1.51
C LEU A 36 -26.14 5.23 -2.42
N VAL A 37 -26.29 4.06 -3.04
CA VAL A 37 -27.45 3.75 -3.88
C VAL A 37 -28.71 3.66 -3.03
N ASP A 38 -28.69 2.98 -1.88
CA ASP A 38 -29.85 2.87 -0.99
C ASP A 38 -30.35 4.25 -0.51
N VAL A 39 -29.44 5.20 -0.27
CA VAL A 39 -29.79 6.60 0.07
C VAL A 39 -30.62 7.28 -1.02
N PHE A 40 -30.33 7.06 -2.29
CA PHE A 40 -31.02 7.73 -3.41
C PHE A 40 -32.14 6.89 -4.02
N TYR A 41 -32.11 5.58 -3.81
CA TYR A 41 -33.06 4.61 -4.33
C TYR A 41 -33.47 3.64 -3.21
N PRO A 42 -34.26 4.12 -2.22
CA PRO A 42 -34.70 3.27 -1.11
C PRO A 42 -35.38 1.99 -1.61
N GLY A 43 -34.97 0.85 -1.06
CA GLY A 43 -35.43 -0.47 -1.50
C GLY A 43 -34.55 -1.11 -2.59
N ALA A 44 -33.40 -0.51 -2.89
CA ALA A 44 -32.34 -1.18 -3.64
C ALA A 44 -31.81 -2.37 -2.82
N ARG A 45 -31.44 -3.45 -3.50
CA ARG A 45 -30.98 -4.70 -2.87
C ARG A 45 -29.58 -5.03 -3.34
N GLN A 46 -28.71 -5.35 -2.38
CA GLN A 46 -27.39 -5.89 -2.65
C GLN A 46 -27.49 -7.40 -2.90
N VAL A 47 -26.77 -7.90 -3.90
CA VAL A 47 -26.71 -9.33 -4.18
C VAL A 47 -25.51 -9.93 -3.43
N SER A 48 -25.75 -10.90 -2.56
CA SER A 48 -24.66 -11.64 -1.91
C SER A 48 -24.03 -12.60 -2.90
N ALA A 49 -22.70 -12.66 -2.95
CA ALA A 49 -21.96 -13.53 -3.86
C ALA A 49 -22.33 -15.02 -3.69
N ASN A 50 -23.20 -15.54 -4.55
CA ASN A 50 -23.23 -16.97 -4.86
C ASN A 50 -22.26 -17.24 -6.02
N PRO A 51 -21.55 -18.39 -6.03
CA PRO A 51 -20.70 -18.75 -7.15
C PRO A 51 -21.57 -18.92 -8.41
N GLY A 52 -21.56 -17.92 -9.31
CA GLY A 52 -22.39 -17.90 -10.52
C GLY A 52 -23.21 -16.62 -10.73
N ASP A 53 -23.28 -15.71 -9.75
CA ASP A 53 -24.05 -14.46 -9.88
C ASP A 53 -23.31 -13.42 -10.72
N GLY A 54 -23.43 -13.55 -12.05
CA GLY A 54 -23.78 -12.52 -13.03
C GLY A 54 -23.13 -11.12 -13.07
N GLY A 55 -22.34 -10.69 -12.09
CA GLY A 55 -21.77 -9.34 -12.02
C GLY A 55 -22.80 -8.25 -11.73
N ILE A 56 -23.75 -8.47 -10.82
CA ILE A 56 -24.69 -7.44 -10.36
C ILE A 56 -24.40 -7.18 -8.88
N ASP A 57 -23.98 -5.96 -8.54
CA ASP A 57 -23.61 -5.64 -7.16
C ASP A 57 -24.84 -5.11 -6.41
N VAL A 58 -25.60 -4.21 -7.04
CA VAL A 58 -26.82 -3.61 -6.48
C VAL A 58 -27.87 -3.47 -7.57
N PHE A 59 -29.14 -3.78 -7.26
CA PHE A 59 -30.24 -3.49 -8.17
C PHE A 59 -31.43 -2.83 -7.47
N HIS A 60 -32.21 -2.06 -8.22
CA HIS A 60 -33.48 -1.47 -7.79
C HIS A 60 -34.60 -1.87 -8.75
N GLY A 61 -35.78 -2.19 -8.21
CA GLY A 61 -36.93 -2.66 -8.98
C GLY A 61 -37.36 -4.07 -8.59
N ARG A 62 -38.18 -4.68 -9.44
CA ARG A 62 -38.68 -6.06 -9.22
C ARG A 62 -38.08 -7.01 -10.25
N LEU A 63 -37.58 -8.15 -9.78
CA LEU A 63 -36.98 -9.20 -10.61
C LEU A 63 -37.99 -9.97 -11.47
N ASP A 64 -39.26 -9.55 -11.50
CA ASP A 64 -40.31 -10.02 -12.41
C ASP A 64 -40.68 -8.96 -13.47
N GLY A 65 -39.87 -7.90 -13.60
CA GLY A 65 -40.13 -6.79 -14.51
C GLY A 65 -38.86 -6.09 -14.97
N ARG A 66 -38.78 -4.78 -14.71
CA ARG A 66 -37.65 -3.92 -15.10
C ARG A 66 -36.82 -3.56 -13.88
N ILE A 67 -35.50 -3.59 -14.02
CA ILE A 67 -34.56 -3.21 -12.96
C ILE A 67 -33.55 -2.18 -13.42
N ILE A 68 -33.04 -1.40 -12.47
CA ILE A 68 -31.84 -0.59 -12.61
C ILE A 68 -30.72 -1.32 -11.89
N VAL A 69 -29.56 -1.44 -12.53
CA VAL A 69 -28.40 -2.15 -12.00
C VAL A 69 -27.25 -1.16 -11.79
N TRP A 70 -26.62 -1.24 -10.62
CA TRP A 70 -25.33 -0.62 -10.35
C TRP A 70 -24.28 -1.71 -10.22
N GLN A 71 -23.16 -1.51 -10.91
CA GLN A 71 -22.00 -2.37 -10.82
C GLN A 71 -20.76 -1.54 -10.51
N SER A 72 -20.06 -1.91 -9.46
CA SER A 72 -18.85 -1.27 -8.97
C SER A 72 -17.62 -1.90 -9.59
N LYS A 73 -16.67 -1.06 -10.00
CA LYS A 73 -15.32 -1.48 -10.37
C LYS A 73 -14.31 -0.52 -9.77
N TYR A 74 -13.48 -1.04 -8.88
CA TYR A 74 -12.44 -0.25 -8.25
C TYR A 74 -11.21 -0.13 -9.16
N PHE A 75 -11.28 0.80 -10.10
CA PHE A 75 -10.18 1.19 -10.98
C PHE A 75 -9.50 2.43 -10.40
N MET A 76 -8.26 2.30 -9.96
CA MET A 76 -7.46 3.39 -9.41
C MET A 76 -6.04 3.33 -10.00
N PRO A 77 -5.37 4.48 -10.18
CA PRO A 77 -5.87 5.85 -10.00
C PRO A 77 -6.69 6.36 -11.21
N GLN A 78 -6.77 5.62 -12.31
CA GLN A 78 -7.44 6.04 -13.54
C GLN A 78 -8.04 4.84 -14.29
N VAL A 79 -9.12 5.07 -15.05
CA VAL A 79 -9.62 4.08 -16.02
C VAL A 79 -8.79 4.18 -17.31
N VAL A 80 -7.98 3.16 -17.57
CA VAL A 80 -7.11 3.08 -18.76
C VAL A 80 -7.61 2.03 -19.76
N ARG A 81 -7.02 2.01 -20.95
CA ARG A 81 -7.39 1.08 -22.05
C ARG A 81 -7.44 -0.39 -21.64
N SER A 82 -6.58 -0.86 -20.73
CA SER A 82 -6.56 -2.25 -20.27
C SER A 82 -7.82 -2.66 -19.48
N HIS A 83 -8.63 -1.70 -18.99
CA HIS A 83 -9.87 -2.00 -18.28
C HIS A 83 -11.09 -2.17 -19.20
N ARG A 84 -10.96 -1.84 -20.50
CA ARG A 84 -12.08 -1.84 -21.47
C ARG A 84 -12.72 -3.22 -21.63
N ASP A 85 -11.90 -4.28 -21.67
CA ASP A 85 -12.40 -5.64 -21.83
C ASP A 85 -13.14 -6.09 -20.57
N GLN A 86 -12.65 -5.73 -19.39
CA GLN A 86 -13.34 -5.99 -18.13
C GLN A 86 -14.70 -5.28 -18.04
N ILE A 87 -14.82 -4.05 -18.55
CA ILE A 87 -16.09 -3.31 -18.62
C ILE A 87 -17.07 -4.03 -19.57
N ARG A 88 -16.61 -4.43 -20.76
CA ARG A 88 -17.43 -5.15 -21.75
C ARG A 88 -17.95 -6.48 -21.20
N GLU A 89 -17.07 -7.27 -20.60
CA GLU A 89 -17.42 -8.55 -19.98
C GLU A 89 -18.44 -8.37 -18.86
N SER A 90 -18.31 -7.29 -18.08
CA SER A 90 -19.22 -6.99 -16.98
C SER A 90 -20.63 -6.66 -17.46
N PHE A 91 -20.77 -5.83 -18.50
CA PHE A 91 -22.07 -5.55 -19.12
C PHE A 91 -22.68 -6.79 -19.80
N ALA A 92 -21.87 -7.54 -20.56
CA ALA A 92 -22.32 -8.77 -21.21
C ALA A 92 -22.80 -9.81 -20.20
N SER A 93 -22.11 -9.94 -19.06
CA SER A 93 -22.50 -10.81 -17.97
C SER A 93 -23.84 -10.38 -17.35
N ALA A 94 -24.04 -9.08 -17.09
CA ALA A 94 -25.30 -8.57 -16.56
C ALA A 94 -26.48 -8.86 -17.50
N GLN A 95 -26.30 -8.62 -18.81
CA GLN A 95 -27.32 -8.92 -19.83
C GLN A 95 -27.61 -10.42 -19.96
N LYS A 96 -26.57 -11.25 -19.89
CA LYS A 96 -26.73 -12.71 -19.89
C LYS A 96 -27.52 -13.17 -18.67
N ASN A 97 -27.24 -12.62 -17.49
CA ASN A 97 -27.96 -12.95 -16.27
C ASN A 97 -29.43 -12.53 -16.34
N ALA A 98 -29.72 -11.34 -16.87
CA ALA A 98 -31.07 -10.86 -17.10
C ALA A 98 -31.89 -11.80 -18.00
N ARG A 99 -31.31 -12.23 -19.12
CA ARG A 99 -31.93 -13.20 -20.03
C ARG A 99 -32.17 -14.55 -19.37
N ALA A 100 -31.24 -15.01 -18.53
CA ALA A 100 -31.36 -16.30 -17.85
C ALA A 100 -32.48 -16.33 -16.81
N HIS A 101 -32.75 -15.20 -16.14
CA HIS A 101 -33.72 -15.10 -15.05
C HIS A 101 -35.02 -14.38 -15.43
N GLY A 102 -35.17 -13.97 -16.69
CA GLY A 102 -36.44 -13.47 -17.23
C GLY A 102 -36.81 -12.03 -16.86
N TYR A 103 -35.84 -11.22 -16.43
CA TYR A 103 -36.05 -9.78 -16.17
C TYR A 103 -35.32 -8.91 -17.21
N VAL A 104 -35.69 -7.63 -17.28
CA VAL A 104 -35.09 -6.67 -18.22
C VAL A 104 -34.31 -5.61 -17.45
N ILE A 105 -33.08 -5.31 -17.89
CA ILE A 105 -32.29 -4.19 -17.36
C ILE A 105 -32.70 -2.93 -18.15
N ASP A 106 -33.41 -2.03 -17.48
CA ASP A 106 -33.84 -0.74 -18.06
C ASP A 106 -32.66 0.25 -18.08
N GLU A 107 -31.85 0.22 -17.03
CA GLU A 107 -30.65 1.03 -16.90
C GLU A 107 -29.51 0.27 -16.20
N TRP A 108 -28.30 0.37 -16.76
CA TRP A 108 -27.07 -0.19 -16.19
C TRP A 108 -26.06 0.94 -15.93
N ILE A 109 -25.60 1.02 -14.69
CA ILE A 109 -24.76 2.10 -14.19
C ILE A 109 -23.43 1.54 -13.70
N LEU A 110 -22.35 1.93 -14.36
CA LEU A 110 -20.99 1.61 -13.92
C LEU A 110 -20.53 2.60 -12.86
N CYS A 111 -20.10 2.14 -11.70
CA CYS A 111 -19.53 2.98 -10.64
C CYS A 111 -18.01 2.78 -10.58
N VAL A 112 -17.24 3.84 -10.81
CA VAL A 112 -15.77 3.82 -10.76
C VAL A 112 -15.22 5.01 -9.97
N PRO A 113 -14.23 4.80 -9.08
CA PRO A 113 -13.70 5.85 -8.19
C PRO A 113 -12.74 6.84 -8.88
N SER A 114 -12.51 6.71 -10.18
CA SER A 114 -11.53 7.49 -10.95
C SER A 114 -12.13 8.02 -12.25
N SER A 115 -11.59 9.12 -12.77
CA SER A 115 -11.92 9.58 -14.13
C SER A 115 -11.27 8.74 -15.24
N MET A 116 -11.81 8.88 -16.45
CA MET A 116 -11.21 8.36 -17.69
C MET A 116 -10.33 9.42 -18.36
N ASP A 117 -9.29 9.01 -19.10
CA ASP A 117 -8.61 9.92 -20.02
C ASP A 117 -9.47 10.21 -21.26
N HIS A 118 -9.12 11.26 -22.02
CA HIS A 118 -9.87 11.66 -23.21
C HIS A 118 -10.05 10.50 -24.24
N PRO A 119 -9.01 9.71 -24.58
CA PRO A 119 -9.17 8.54 -25.46
C PRO A 119 -10.11 7.46 -24.93
N THR A 120 -10.22 7.30 -23.61
CA THR A 120 -11.09 6.30 -22.99
C THR A 120 -12.51 6.82 -22.84
N THR A 121 -12.72 8.11 -22.58
CA THR A 121 -14.04 8.75 -22.66
C THR A 121 -14.64 8.64 -24.07
N LEU A 122 -13.86 8.93 -25.12
CA LEU A 122 -14.32 8.79 -26.51
C LEU A 122 -14.74 7.34 -26.83
N TRP A 123 -13.97 6.37 -26.35
CA TRP A 123 -14.32 4.97 -26.49
C TRP A 123 -15.59 4.61 -25.71
N TRP A 124 -15.72 5.08 -24.47
CA TRP A 124 -16.89 4.84 -23.62
C TRP A 124 -18.16 5.35 -24.29
N ASP A 125 -18.17 6.59 -24.79
CA ASP A 125 -19.32 7.17 -25.47
C ASP A 125 -19.72 6.40 -26.74
N GLY A 126 -18.73 5.99 -27.53
CA GLY A 126 -18.97 5.18 -28.73
C GLY A 126 -19.53 3.79 -28.39
N TRP A 127 -18.91 3.10 -27.42
CA TRP A 127 -19.34 1.78 -26.96
C TRP A 127 -20.73 1.83 -26.33
N ARG A 128 -20.99 2.82 -25.46
CA ARG A 128 -22.28 3.10 -24.84
C ARG A 128 -23.38 3.21 -25.89
N ARG A 129 -23.23 4.12 -26.87
CA ARG A 129 -24.26 4.34 -27.91
C ARG A 129 -24.56 3.07 -28.71
N ALA A 130 -23.53 2.30 -29.03
CA ALA A 130 -23.69 1.04 -29.75
C ALA A 130 -24.48 0.01 -28.92
N GLN A 131 -24.16 -0.12 -27.63
CA GLN A 131 -24.83 -1.08 -26.74
C GLN A 131 -26.26 -0.65 -26.37
N GLU A 132 -26.51 0.65 -26.15
CA GLU A 132 -27.87 1.18 -25.93
C GLU A 132 -28.77 0.89 -27.14
N ALA A 133 -28.26 1.06 -28.37
CA ALA A 133 -28.99 0.76 -29.60
C ALA A 133 -29.26 -0.75 -29.78
N GLU A 134 -28.31 -1.61 -29.39
CA GLU A 134 -28.42 -3.07 -29.53
C GLU A 134 -29.35 -3.69 -28.49
N THR A 135 -29.30 -3.20 -27.24
CA THR A 135 -29.92 -3.87 -26.09
C THR A 135 -31.16 -3.16 -25.56
N SER A 136 -31.43 -1.92 -25.99
CA SER A 136 -32.45 -1.03 -25.40
C SER A 136 -32.27 -0.76 -23.90
N THR A 137 -31.10 -1.09 -23.34
CA THR A 137 -30.73 -0.77 -21.95
C THR A 137 -30.00 0.55 -21.92
N ARG A 138 -30.46 1.52 -21.13
CA ARG A 138 -29.74 2.78 -20.91
C ARG A 138 -28.43 2.49 -20.16
N ILE A 139 -27.34 3.10 -20.58
CA ILE A 139 -26.02 2.91 -19.95
C ILE A 139 -25.54 4.25 -19.41
N ASP A 140 -25.20 4.29 -18.12
CA ASP A 140 -24.66 5.48 -17.47
C ASP A 140 -23.40 5.15 -16.65
N ILE A 141 -22.69 6.19 -16.21
CA ILE A 141 -21.49 6.05 -15.38
C ILE A 141 -21.50 7.03 -14.22
N TRP A 142 -21.20 6.49 -13.04
CA TRP A 142 -20.84 7.28 -11.86
C TRP A 142 -19.32 7.19 -11.72
N ASP A 143 -18.63 8.08 -12.42
CA ASP A 143 -17.19 8.24 -12.32
C ASP A 143 -16.80 9.08 -11.09
N GLU A 144 -15.53 9.41 -10.94
CA GLU A 144 -15.04 10.23 -9.83
C GLU A 144 -15.90 11.49 -9.61
N THR A 145 -16.26 12.20 -10.69
CA THR A 145 -17.08 13.42 -10.60
C THR A 145 -18.51 13.09 -10.20
N GLY A 146 -19.10 12.07 -10.83
CA GLY A 146 -20.46 11.62 -10.55
C GLY A 146 -20.65 11.15 -9.10
N LEU A 147 -19.67 10.43 -8.56
CA LEU A 147 -19.68 9.93 -7.19
C LEU A 147 -19.44 11.05 -6.17
N ARG A 148 -18.47 11.94 -6.40
CA ARG A 148 -18.24 13.12 -5.54
C ARG A 148 -19.49 13.98 -5.43
N SER A 149 -20.16 14.25 -6.55
CA SER A 149 -21.38 15.04 -6.60
C SER A 149 -22.51 14.40 -5.76
N ARG A 150 -22.63 13.07 -5.79
CA ARG A 150 -23.62 12.33 -5.00
C ARG A 150 -23.28 12.32 -3.51
N LEU A 151 -22.03 12.05 -3.16
CA LEU A 151 -21.54 12.05 -1.77
C LEU A 151 -21.62 13.45 -1.12
N ALA A 152 -21.51 14.52 -1.92
CA ALA A 152 -21.68 15.90 -1.44
C ALA A 152 -23.14 16.26 -1.10
N ARG A 153 -24.13 15.44 -1.49
CA ARG A 153 -25.54 15.72 -1.16
C ARG A 153 -25.80 15.47 0.32
N PRO A 154 -26.59 16.33 1.01
CA PRO A 154 -26.87 16.16 2.43
C PRO A 154 -27.43 14.78 2.81
N ALA A 155 -28.25 14.17 1.95
CA ALA A 155 -28.79 12.83 2.16
C ALA A 155 -27.71 11.75 2.29
N ALA A 156 -26.56 11.92 1.61
CA ALA A 156 -25.44 11.00 1.68
C ALA A 156 -24.49 11.28 2.86
N GLY A 157 -24.83 12.19 3.77
CA GLY A 157 -23.94 12.63 4.85
C GLY A 157 -23.45 11.50 5.76
N ALA A 158 -24.30 10.50 6.05
CA ALA A 158 -23.91 9.33 6.83
C ALA A 158 -22.89 8.43 6.09
N VAL A 159 -23.10 8.23 4.79
CA VAL A 159 -22.16 7.48 3.92
C VAL A 159 -20.85 8.25 3.80
N LEU A 160 -20.92 9.56 3.57
CA LEU A 160 -19.76 10.43 3.50
C LEU A 160 -18.94 10.35 4.80
N ALA A 161 -19.58 10.44 5.98
CA ALA A 161 -18.91 10.36 7.26
C ALA A 161 -18.31 8.98 7.56
N ALA A 162 -18.98 7.90 7.14
CA ALA A 162 -18.51 6.53 7.36
C ALA A 162 -17.24 6.19 6.57
N TYR A 163 -17.12 6.69 5.34
CA TYR A 163 -16.02 6.35 4.44
C TYR A 163 -15.00 7.48 4.23
N TYR A 164 -15.36 8.75 4.51
CA TYR A 164 -14.55 9.94 4.23
C TYR A 164 -14.65 11.01 5.34
N PRO A 165 -14.14 10.73 6.55
CA PRO A 165 -14.15 11.71 7.64
C PRO A 165 -13.37 12.99 7.27
N ALA A 166 -13.92 14.15 7.66
CA ALA A 166 -13.44 15.47 7.25
C ALA A 166 -12.04 15.82 7.81
N TYR A 167 -11.11 16.13 6.91
CA TYR A 167 -9.83 16.79 7.24
C TYR A 167 -9.91 18.25 6.78
N THR A 168 -9.93 19.21 7.70
CA THR A 168 -10.01 20.64 7.39
C THR A 168 -8.65 21.18 6.94
N ARG A 169 -8.57 21.78 5.74
CA ARG A 169 -7.37 22.42 5.18
C ARG A 169 -7.67 23.86 4.74
N SER A 170 -6.84 24.80 5.20
CA SER A 170 -6.78 26.20 4.77
C SER A 170 -6.22 26.32 3.34
N ARG A 171 -6.88 27.15 2.52
CA ARG A 171 -6.63 27.37 1.08
C ARG A 171 -5.61 28.48 0.80
N THR A 172 -4.73 28.23 -0.17
CA THR A 172 -4.16 29.26 -1.06
C THR A 172 -3.87 28.64 -2.44
N SER A 173 -4.15 29.40 -3.51
CA SER A 173 -3.98 29.04 -4.94
C SER A 173 -3.63 30.33 -5.71
N PRO A 174 -3.42 30.30 -7.05
CA PRO A 174 -2.28 29.80 -7.84
C PRO A 174 -1.72 30.95 -8.74
N PRO A 175 -0.87 30.73 -9.78
CA PRO A 175 -1.37 30.50 -11.16
C PRO A 175 -0.50 29.54 -12.03
N GLY A 176 -1.07 28.77 -12.98
CA GLY A 176 -1.05 28.97 -14.46
C GLY A 176 0.07 28.11 -15.11
N THR A 177 0.01 27.43 -16.28
CA THR A 177 -0.74 27.60 -17.54
C THR A 177 -0.46 26.37 -18.46
N GLU A 178 -1.50 25.91 -19.17
CA GLU A 178 -1.60 25.25 -20.50
C GLU A 178 -0.84 23.96 -20.93
N ALA A 179 -1.69 22.95 -21.18
CA ALA A 179 -1.86 22.03 -22.33
C ALA A 179 -0.85 21.95 -23.50
N GLY A 180 -0.66 20.71 -23.98
CA GLY A 180 -0.15 20.39 -25.32
C GLY A 180 -0.29 18.89 -25.65
N GLU A 181 -1.18 18.58 -26.60
CA GLU A 181 -1.57 17.26 -27.10
C GLU A 181 -0.47 16.52 -27.90
N GLY A 182 -0.63 15.20 -28.11
CA GLY A 182 -0.04 14.51 -29.27
C GLY A 182 0.30 13.02 -29.12
N ILE A 183 -0.71 12.15 -29.20
CA ILE A 183 -0.60 10.70 -29.49
C ILE A 183 -0.76 10.56 -31.03
N PRO A 184 -0.02 9.69 -31.79
CA PRO A 184 -0.38 8.27 -31.96
C PRO A 184 0.83 7.32 -32.06
N ALA A 185 0.83 6.17 -31.36
CA ALA A 185 0.04 4.97 -31.62
C ALA A 185 0.36 4.31 -32.97
N SER A 186 0.93 3.11 -32.92
CA SER A 186 0.47 1.91 -33.63
C SER A 186 1.60 0.86 -33.65
N VAL A 187 1.40 -0.46 -33.66
CA VAL A 187 0.26 -1.38 -33.59
C VAL A 187 0.89 -2.77 -33.66
N ARG A 188 0.41 -3.71 -32.82
CA ARG A 188 0.33 -5.18 -32.99
C ARG A 188 1.64 -5.95 -33.27
N GLY A 189 1.96 -7.01 -32.53
CA GLY A 189 1.10 -8.13 -32.15
C GLY A 189 1.69 -9.37 -32.84
N ALA A 190 2.21 -10.33 -32.04
CA ALA A 190 1.69 -11.70 -31.92
C ALA A 190 1.91 -12.55 -33.19
N CYS A 191 2.39 -13.79 -33.19
CA CYS A 191 2.81 -14.81 -32.23
C CYS A 191 3.61 -15.82 -33.06
N ASP A 192 4.48 -16.61 -32.45
CA ASP A 192 4.47 -18.08 -32.58
C ASP A 192 5.71 -18.67 -31.88
N ALA A 193 5.43 -19.59 -30.96
CA ALA A 193 6.43 -20.45 -30.33
C ALA A 193 6.93 -21.51 -31.33
N PRO A 194 8.13 -22.06 -31.11
CA PRO A 194 8.13 -23.37 -30.46
C PRO A 194 9.25 -23.56 -29.42
N GLU A 195 9.14 -24.67 -28.71
CA GLU A 195 9.80 -25.03 -27.47
C GLU A 195 11.34 -25.27 -27.56
N ALA A 196 12.01 -24.84 -26.47
CA ALA A 196 13.24 -25.33 -25.83
C ALA A 196 14.58 -25.31 -26.60
N PRO A 197 15.66 -24.77 -25.97
CA PRO A 197 16.38 -25.55 -24.96
C PRO A 197 16.75 -24.77 -23.68
N LEU A 198 17.07 -25.54 -22.64
CA LEU A 198 17.64 -25.11 -21.37
C LEU A 198 18.98 -24.37 -21.57
N THR A 199 18.90 -23.08 -21.83
CA THR A 199 19.98 -22.12 -21.64
C THR A 199 19.49 -21.13 -20.59
N THR A 200 20.10 -21.13 -19.40
CA THR A 200 19.89 -20.09 -18.40
C THR A 200 20.44 -18.79 -18.94
N ASP A 201 19.61 -18.09 -19.70
CA ASP A 201 19.83 -16.72 -20.16
C ASP A 201 20.10 -15.84 -18.92
N PRO A 202 21.17 -15.01 -18.91
CA PRO A 202 21.51 -14.22 -17.73
C PRO A 202 20.35 -13.30 -17.43
N PHE A 203 19.73 -13.52 -16.26
CA PHE A 203 18.74 -12.68 -15.57
C PHE A 203 18.47 -11.32 -16.27
N SER A 204 17.78 -11.35 -17.41
CA SER A 204 17.69 -10.18 -18.29
C SER A 204 16.65 -9.21 -17.72
N ALA A 205 16.80 -7.93 -18.04
CA ALA A 205 15.79 -6.91 -17.77
C ALA A 205 14.43 -7.27 -18.43
N ASP A 206 14.46 -8.05 -19.50
CA ASP A 206 13.29 -8.35 -20.32
C ASP A 206 12.46 -9.52 -19.79
N ARG A 207 13.05 -10.40 -18.97
CA ARG A 207 12.35 -11.53 -18.36
C ARG A 207 11.99 -11.23 -16.90
N ARG A 208 10.74 -11.52 -16.51
CA ARG A 208 10.33 -11.48 -15.10
C ARG A 208 10.69 -12.80 -14.41
N PRO A 209 11.57 -12.80 -13.41
CA PRO A 209 11.95 -13.99 -12.69
C PRO A 209 10.85 -14.41 -11.70
N ARG A 210 10.78 -15.71 -11.41
CA ARG A 210 9.76 -16.29 -10.51
C ARG A 210 10.40 -16.92 -9.28
N ALA A 211 9.60 -17.09 -8.24
CA ALA A 211 9.97 -17.87 -7.07
C ALA A 211 10.52 -19.25 -7.46
N GLY A 212 11.60 -19.70 -6.81
CA GLY A 212 12.27 -20.97 -7.09
C GLY A 212 13.28 -20.92 -8.24
N GLU A 213 13.36 -19.83 -9.01
CA GLU A 213 14.41 -19.65 -10.01
C GLU A 213 15.75 -19.24 -9.37
N THR A 214 16.86 -19.63 -9.99
CA THR A 214 18.19 -19.15 -9.63
C THR A 214 18.57 -17.95 -10.49
N ALA A 215 19.00 -16.89 -9.84
CA ALA A 215 19.33 -15.59 -10.41
C ALA A 215 20.79 -15.25 -10.12
N ARG A 216 21.49 -14.63 -11.08
CA ARG A 216 22.80 -14.05 -10.79
C ARG A 216 22.65 -12.59 -10.36
N ILE A 217 22.96 -12.29 -9.11
CA ILE A 217 22.75 -10.98 -8.49
C ILE A 217 24.04 -10.55 -7.79
N ALA A 218 24.57 -9.37 -8.15
CA ALA A 218 25.85 -8.87 -7.62
C ALA A 218 27.01 -9.89 -7.78
N GLY A 219 26.96 -10.72 -8.83
CA GLY A 219 27.93 -11.78 -9.11
C GLY A 219 27.71 -13.11 -8.39
N CYS A 220 26.77 -13.18 -7.44
CA CYS A 220 26.42 -14.39 -6.70
C CYS A 220 25.23 -15.13 -7.33
N ASP A 221 25.20 -16.45 -7.22
CA ASP A 221 24.01 -17.24 -7.56
C ASP A 221 23.03 -17.20 -6.38
N CYS A 222 21.79 -16.80 -6.66
CA CYS A 222 20.76 -16.53 -5.67
C CYS A 222 19.48 -17.28 -6.03
N LEU A 223 19.04 -18.20 -5.17
CA LEU A 223 17.75 -18.88 -5.31
C LEU A 223 16.63 -17.98 -4.77
N LEU A 224 15.67 -17.58 -5.60
CA LEU A 224 14.59 -16.67 -5.22
C LEU A 224 13.56 -17.37 -4.31
N GLN A 225 13.24 -16.77 -3.15
CA GLN A 225 12.29 -17.33 -2.18
C GLN A 225 10.83 -16.86 -2.42
N GLY A 226 10.62 -15.99 -3.40
CA GLY A 226 9.32 -15.42 -3.77
C GLY A 226 9.46 -14.60 -5.05
N ASP A 227 8.34 -14.17 -5.62
CA ASP A 227 8.34 -13.30 -6.79
C ASP A 227 8.91 -11.92 -6.42
N PRO A 228 9.98 -11.45 -7.07
CA PRO A 228 10.55 -10.15 -6.75
C PRO A 228 9.57 -9.01 -7.03
N GLN A 229 9.55 -8.02 -6.15
CA GLN A 229 8.90 -6.75 -6.44
C GLN A 229 9.68 -6.04 -7.53
N GLU A 230 8.97 -5.59 -8.57
CA GLU A 230 9.59 -5.00 -9.75
C GLU A 230 9.02 -3.61 -10.03
N SER A 231 9.91 -2.65 -10.26
CA SER A 231 9.60 -1.33 -10.82
C SER A 231 10.42 -1.12 -12.08
N ARG A 232 9.86 -0.44 -13.07
CA ARG A 232 10.49 -0.27 -14.40
C ARG A 232 10.45 1.19 -14.81
N GLY A 233 11.54 1.66 -15.39
CA GLY A 233 11.58 2.84 -16.24
C GLY A 233 11.89 2.44 -17.68
N ASP A 234 12.04 3.43 -18.55
CA ASP A 234 12.32 3.19 -19.97
C ASP A 234 13.65 2.44 -20.17
N GLY A 235 14.69 2.85 -19.45
CA GLY A 235 16.04 2.29 -19.56
C GLY A 235 16.41 1.25 -18.51
N TRP A 236 15.58 1.00 -17.48
CA TRP A 236 16.02 0.25 -16.31
C TRP A 236 14.90 -0.57 -15.64
N VAL A 237 15.31 -1.59 -14.89
CA VAL A 237 14.41 -2.45 -14.09
C VAL A 237 14.99 -2.61 -12.69
N LEU A 238 14.25 -2.17 -11.67
CA LEU A 238 14.58 -2.36 -10.27
C LEU A 238 13.83 -3.58 -9.72
N ARG A 239 14.56 -4.48 -9.07
CA ARG A 239 14.05 -5.67 -8.41
C ARG A 239 14.46 -5.69 -6.95
N THR A 240 13.53 -6.09 -6.08
CA THR A 240 13.76 -6.31 -4.66
C THR A 240 13.10 -7.62 -4.24
N GLY A 241 13.76 -8.40 -3.39
CA GLY A 241 13.13 -9.60 -2.84
C GLY A 241 14.01 -10.41 -1.90
N ALA A 242 13.43 -11.49 -1.38
CA ALA A 242 14.12 -12.50 -0.59
C ALA A 242 14.76 -13.56 -1.49
N ALA A 243 15.97 -13.96 -1.15
CA ALA A 243 16.70 -15.01 -1.84
C ALA A 243 17.52 -15.86 -0.86
N VAL A 244 18.10 -16.95 -1.32
CA VAL A 244 19.17 -17.69 -0.64
C VAL A 244 20.42 -17.57 -1.50
N VAL A 245 21.51 -17.05 -0.93
CA VAL A 245 22.81 -17.01 -1.63
C VAL A 245 23.38 -18.42 -1.68
N MET A 246 23.58 -18.95 -2.88
CA MET A 246 24.20 -20.24 -3.12
C MET A 246 25.71 -20.07 -3.01
N SER A 247 26.27 -20.55 -1.91
CA SER A 247 27.71 -20.60 -1.67
C SER A 247 28.04 -21.89 -0.91
N ALA A 248 29.29 -22.08 -0.51
CA ALA A 248 29.68 -23.20 0.35
C ALA A 248 28.86 -23.27 1.66
N ARG A 249 28.30 -22.13 2.12
CA ARG A 249 27.32 -22.07 3.20
C ARG A 249 26.10 -21.26 2.74
N PRO A 250 25.05 -21.91 2.24
CA PRO A 250 23.84 -21.22 1.82
C PRO A 250 23.23 -20.40 2.96
N GLY A 251 22.80 -19.17 2.65
CA GLY A 251 22.27 -18.27 3.67
C GLY A 251 21.12 -17.42 3.12
N PRO A 252 20.07 -17.18 3.94
CA PRO A 252 18.98 -16.30 3.54
C PRO A 252 19.51 -14.87 3.35
N ALA A 253 19.00 -14.21 2.33
CA ALA A 253 19.40 -12.89 1.92
C ALA A 253 18.21 -12.05 1.46
N TRP A 254 18.43 -10.76 1.47
CA TRP A 254 17.57 -9.77 0.84
C TRP A 254 18.40 -9.06 -0.23
N PHE A 255 17.84 -8.86 -1.41
CA PHE A 255 18.54 -8.18 -2.50
C PHE A 255 17.76 -6.98 -2.99
N ARG A 256 18.52 -6.02 -3.54
CA ARG A 256 18.03 -4.92 -4.36
C ARG A 256 18.95 -4.82 -5.58
N GLN A 257 18.41 -4.90 -6.78
CA GLN A 257 19.15 -4.94 -8.04
C GLN A 257 18.48 -4.00 -9.04
N VAL A 258 19.24 -3.09 -9.64
CA VAL A 258 18.84 -2.38 -10.84
C VAL A 258 19.62 -2.92 -12.03
N LEU A 259 18.89 -3.34 -13.07
CA LEU A 259 19.43 -3.70 -14.37
C LEU A 259 19.26 -2.51 -15.31
N ILE A 260 20.34 -2.09 -15.97
CA ILE A 260 20.37 -0.89 -16.80
C ILE A 260 20.60 -1.31 -18.25
N ARG A 261 19.59 -1.05 -19.09
CA ARG A 261 19.65 -1.21 -20.56
C ARG A 261 20.12 0.07 -21.23
N ARG A 262 19.70 1.22 -20.70
CA ARG A 262 20.07 2.56 -21.17
C ARG A 262 20.23 3.47 -19.98
N HIS A 263 21.32 4.23 -19.96
CA HIS A 263 21.51 5.29 -18.97
C HIS A 263 20.55 6.45 -19.24
N ASP A 264 19.87 6.86 -18.19
CA ASP A 264 19.05 8.05 -18.10
C ASP A 264 19.09 8.54 -16.64
N PRO A 265 18.67 9.79 -16.34
CA PRO A 265 18.76 10.33 -14.99
C PRO A 265 18.09 9.46 -13.91
N GLN A 266 17.02 8.74 -14.25
CA GLN A 266 16.34 7.86 -13.29
C GLN A 266 17.13 6.56 -13.06
N ALA A 267 17.69 5.96 -14.12
CA ALA A 267 18.55 4.80 -14.03
C ALA A 267 19.78 5.09 -13.15
N ASP A 268 20.40 6.25 -13.37
CA ASP A 268 21.58 6.69 -12.64
C ASP A 268 21.24 6.99 -11.16
N GLU A 269 20.06 7.55 -10.87
CA GLU A 269 19.55 7.72 -9.50
C GLU A 269 19.36 6.38 -8.78
N GLN A 270 18.79 5.36 -9.45
CA GLN A 270 18.66 4.02 -8.89
C GLN A 270 20.02 3.38 -8.61
N ALA A 271 20.99 3.52 -9.53
CA ALA A 271 22.35 3.01 -9.35
C ALA A 271 23.08 3.72 -8.19
N ALA A 272 22.96 5.05 -8.10
CA ALA A 272 23.52 5.84 -7.01
C ALA A 272 22.91 5.46 -5.65
N ALA A 273 21.61 5.16 -5.60
CA ALA A 273 20.96 4.66 -4.39
C ALA A 273 21.55 3.31 -3.93
N ILE A 274 21.84 2.39 -4.86
CA ILE A 274 22.54 1.13 -4.53
C ILE A 274 23.94 1.41 -3.98
N GLU A 275 24.68 2.33 -4.60
CA GLU A 275 26.03 2.69 -4.16
C GLU A 275 26.03 3.30 -2.74
N ILE A 276 25.08 4.20 -2.44
CA ILE A 276 24.89 4.75 -1.09
C ILE A 276 24.55 3.63 -0.11
N GLN A 277 23.67 2.70 -0.48
CA GLN A 277 23.30 1.57 0.37
C GLN A 277 24.51 0.66 0.67
N LEU A 278 25.37 0.40 -0.32
CA LEU A 278 26.61 -0.35 -0.13
C LEU A 278 27.55 0.35 0.86
N ARG A 279 27.75 1.67 0.70
CA ARG A 279 28.57 2.48 1.62
C ARG A 279 28.02 2.47 3.04
N LEU A 280 26.70 2.52 3.21
CA LEU A 280 26.06 2.40 4.53
C LEU A 280 26.32 1.03 5.15
N LEU A 281 26.08 -0.06 4.41
CA LEU A 281 26.30 -1.41 4.92
C LEU A 281 27.76 -1.68 5.25
N ASP A 282 28.71 -1.09 4.53
CA ASP A 282 30.14 -1.19 4.84
C ASP A 282 30.52 -0.45 6.13
N ARG A 283 29.86 0.66 6.42
CA ARG A 283 30.13 1.48 7.60
C ARG A 283 29.51 0.91 8.87
N ILE A 284 28.24 0.49 8.81
CA ILE A 284 27.43 0.16 9.99
C ILE A 284 26.77 -1.24 9.94
N GLY A 285 26.81 -1.93 8.80
CA GLY A 285 26.13 -3.21 8.62
C GLY A 285 26.67 -4.33 9.50
N GLY A 286 25.80 -5.26 9.89
CA GLY A 286 26.13 -6.40 10.76
C GLY A 286 26.31 -6.05 12.24
N ARG A 287 26.08 -4.80 12.63
CA ARG A 287 26.18 -4.34 14.02
C ARG A 287 24.80 -4.00 14.56
N ASN A 288 24.55 -4.35 15.81
CA ASN A 288 23.38 -3.90 16.58
C ASN A 288 22.04 -4.04 15.83
N GLY A 289 21.81 -5.19 15.20
CA GLY A 289 20.55 -5.47 14.49
C GLY A 289 20.48 -4.96 13.06
N LEU A 290 21.49 -4.25 12.53
CA LEU A 290 21.52 -3.86 11.11
C LEU A 290 21.98 -5.04 10.22
N PRO A 291 21.41 -5.18 9.01
CA PRO A 291 21.78 -6.25 8.09
C PRO A 291 23.25 -6.15 7.67
N ARG A 292 23.90 -7.30 7.46
CA ARG A 292 25.30 -7.38 7.01
C ARG A 292 25.36 -7.43 5.49
N LYS A 293 26.31 -6.74 4.85
CA LYS A 293 26.58 -6.91 3.42
C LYS A 293 27.06 -8.34 3.14
N ALA A 294 26.42 -9.03 2.18
CA ALA A 294 26.86 -10.33 1.68
C ALA A 294 27.61 -10.18 0.35
N ALA A 295 27.06 -9.40 -0.58
CA ALA A 295 27.68 -9.07 -1.86
C ALA A 295 27.22 -7.69 -2.35
N GLY A 296 27.96 -7.11 -3.28
CA GLY A 296 27.64 -5.82 -3.85
C GLY A 296 28.42 -5.56 -5.12
N ARG A 297 27.77 -4.97 -6.12
CA ARG A 297 28.38 -4.62 -7.40
C ARG A 297 27.72 -3.37 -7.94
N VAL A 298 28.53 -2.48 -8.51
CA VAL A 298 28.06 -1.35 -9.32
C VAL A 298 28.86 -1.39 -10.62
N GLY A 299 28.16 -1.37 -11.74
CA GLY A 299 28.72 -1.40 -13.09
C GLY A 299 27.74 -0.83 -14.11
N PRO A 300 28.14 -0.77 -15.40
CA PRO A 300 27.37 -0.07 -16.42
C PRO A 300 26.00 -0.70 -16.73
N GLY A 301 25.87 -2.02 -16.59
CA GLY A 301 24.60 -2.73 -16.86
C GLY A 301 23.86 -3.21 -15.60
N GLU A 302 24.47 -3.10 -14.43
CA GLU A 302 23.92 -3.63 -13.18
C GLU A 302 24.48 -2.85 -11.98
N ALA A 303 23.60 -2.42 -11.09
CA ALA A 303 23.96 -2.10 -9.71
C ALA A 303 23.12 -2.95 -8.76
N ALA A 304 23.77 -3.71 -7.88
CA ALA A 304 23.10 -4.64 -6.99
C ALA A 304 23.75 -4.68 -5.60
N VAL A 305 22.92 -4.89 -4.60
CA VAL A 305 23.32 -5.19 -3.23
C VAL A 305 22.58 -6.43 -2.75
N VAL A 306 23.32 -7.33 -2.11
CA VAL A 306 22.78 -8.50 -1.42
C VAL A 306 23.21 -8.40 0.03
N SER A 307 22.24 -8.35 0.94
CA SER A 307 22.47 -8.32 2.38
C SER A 307 22.01 -9.63 3.02
N ALA A 308 22.75 -10.10 4.01
CA ALA A 308 22.35 -11.24 4.82
C ALA A 308 21.05 -10.90 5.55
N ARG A 309 20.05 -11.77 5.40
CA ARG A 309 18.78 -11.66 6.12
C ARG A 309 18.92 -12.37 7.45
N PRO A 310 18.63 -11.73 8.59
CA PRO A 310 18.62 -12.42 9.87
C PRO A 310 17.70 -13.65 9.83
N ALA A 311 18.15 -14.77 10.39
CA ALA A 311 17.28 -15.92 10.61
C ALA A 311 16.34 -15.59 11.77
N GLY A 312 15.09 -16.08 11.73
CA GLY A 312 14.11 -15.83 12.78
C GLY A 312 12.70 -15.59 12.24
N ARG A 313 11.76 -15.43 13.17
CA ARG A 313 10.39 -15.02 12.87
C ARG A 313 10.32 -13.49 12.76
N THR A 314 9.45 -12.96 11.92
CA THR A 314 9.21 -11.52 11.86
C THR A 314 8.39 -11.04 13.04
N TRP A 315 8.38 -9.73 13.30
CA TRP A 315 7.43 -9.11 14.21
C TRP A 315 6.00 -9.48 13.83
N ARG A 316 5.68 -9.51 12.52
CA ARG A 316 4.35 -9.94 12.06
C ARG A 316 4.03 -11.36 12.50
N ASP A 317 4.96 -12.28 12.31
CA ASP A 317 4.75 -13.70 12.65
C ASP A 317 4.50 -13.89 14.14
N VAL A 318 5.13 -13.07 15.00
CA VAL A 318 5.07 -13.23 16.47
C VAL A 318 3.94 -12.42 17.11
N PHE A 319 3.77 -11.17 16.70
CA PHE A 319 2.85 -10.21 17.33
C PHE A 319 1.78 -9.65 16.39
N GLY A 320 2.04 -9.72 15.08
CA GLY A 320 1.32 -8.97 14.06
C GLY A 320 -0.19 -9.11 14.20
N PRO A 321 -0.95 -8.07 13.87
CA PRO A 321 -2.39 -8.09 14.03
C PRO A 321 -2.95 -9.21 13.16
N VAL A 322 -3.62 -10.17 13.81
CA VAL A 322 -4.43 -11.18 13.13
C VAL A 322 -5.48 -10.40 12.32
N ALA A 323 -5.73 -10.77 11.06
CA ALA A 323 -6.71 -10.14 10.15
C ALA A 323 -7.89 -9.46 10.88
N PRO A 324 -8.42 -8.30 10.44
CA PRO A 324 -9.37 -7.47 11.21
C PRO A 324 -10.51 -8.23 11.91
N ALA A 325 -10.99 -9.33 11.32
CA ALA A 325 -11.99 -10.23 11.89
C ALA A 325 -11.56 -11.01 13.15
N ARG A 326 -10.26 -11.05 13.47
CA ARG A 326 -9.64 -11.81 14.57
C ARG A 326 -8.76 -10.95 15.47
N ALA A 327 -8.59 -9.66 15.17
CA ALA A 327 -7.75 -8.77 15.95
C ALA A 327 -8.37 -8.52 17.33
N ARG A 328 -7.64 -8.86 18.38
CA ARG A 328 -7.96 -8.56 19.78
C ARG A 328 -6.76 -7.87 20.40
N PRO A 329 -6.95 -7.02 21.43
CA PRO A 329 -5.85 -6.52 22.23
C PRO A 329 -4.98 -7.68 22.72
N LEU A 330 -3.67 -7.47 22.73
CA LEU A 330 -2.74 -8.49 23.21
C LEU A 330 -2.94 -8.72 24.70
N ASP A 331 -2.76 -9.98 25.13
CA ASP A 331 -2.62 -10.26 26.54
C ASP A 331 -1.36 -9.58 27.08
N ARG A 332 -1.34 -9.42 28.40
CA ARG A 332 -0.30 -8.68 29.09
C ARG A 332 1.12 -9.23 28.86
N VAL A 333 1.30 -10.55 28.79
CA VAL A 333 2.63 -11.15 28.61
C VAL A 333 3.13 -10.88 27.19
N THR A 334 2.26 -11.06 26.20
CA THR A 334 2.60 -10.78 24.81
C THR A 334 2.82 -9.29 24.56
N ALA A 335 2.04 -8.41 25.21
CA ALA A 335 2.24 -6.97 25.18
C ALA A 335 3.59 -6.55 25.78
N ALA A 336 4.01 -7.14 26.90
CA ALA A 336 5.33 -6.87 27.49
C ALA A 336 6.47 -7.24 26.53
N ALA A 337 6.37 -8.41 25.88
CA ALA A 337 7.34 -8.87 24.90
C ALA A 337 7.38 -7.97 23.65
N LEU A 338 6.21 -7.53 23.16
CA LEU A 338 6.09 -6.58 22.06
C LEU A 338 6.80 -5.27 22.38
N LEU A 339 6.57 -4.69 23.57
CA LEU A 339 7.20 -3.44 23.99
C LEU A 339 8.74 -3.56 24.08
N ALA A 340 9.26 -4.70 24.55
CA ALA A 340 10.70 -4.97 24.55
C ALA A 340 11.28 -5.01 23.13
N VAL A 341 10.57 -5.65 22.20
CA VAL A 341 10.97 -5.70 20.78
C VAL A 341 10.89 -4.32 20.14
N ALA A 342 9.84 -3.55 20.42
CA ALA A 342 9.68 -2.18 19.95
C ALA A 342 10.84 -1.29 20.41
N ALA A 343 11.24 -1.40 21.68
CA ALA A 343 12.40 -0.68 22.21
C ALA A 343 13.69 -1.07 21.47
N ALA A 344 13.92 -2.38 21.27
CA ALA A 344 15.09 -2.84 20.54
C ALA A 344 15.09 -2.35 19.08
N ALA A 345 13.94 -2.33 18.40
CA ALA A 345 13.83 -1.81 17.04
C ALA A 345 14.11 -0.29 16.99
N ALA A 346 13.62 0.47 17.96
CA ALA A 346 13.94 1.90 18.10
C ALA A 346 15.45 2.14 18.31
N ASP A 347 16.14 1.28 19.07
CA ASP A 347 17.60 1.35 19.21
C ASP A 347 18.32 1.11 17.86
N VAL A 348 17.83 0.16 17.03
CA VAL A 348 18.43 -0.07 15.70
C VAL A 348 18.23 1.15 14.80
N LEU A 349 17.03 1.74 14.81
CA LEU A 349 16.71 2.95 14.03
C LEU A 349 17.57 4.14 14.45
N THR A 350 17.80 4.33 15.76
CA THR A 350 18.67 5.40 16.29
C THR A 350 20.05 5.36 15.62
N ARG A 351 20.64 4.17 15.47
CA ARG A 351 21.97 4.03 14.84
C ARG A 351 21.98 4.34 13.36
N LEU A 352 20.86 4.08 12.66
CA LEU A 352 20.70 4.51 11.29
C LEU A 352 20.58 6.05 11.23
N HIS A 353 19.81 6.64 12.15
CA HIS A 353 19.62 8.09 12.27
C HIS A 353 20.93 8.82 12.59
N ASP A 354 21.80 8.25 13.41
CA ASP A 354 23.14 8.78 13.72
C ASP A 354 24.03 8.93 12.47
N THR A 355 23.70 8.23 11.38
CA THR A 355 24.38 8.38 10.08
C THR A 355 23.73 9.40 9.15
N GLY A 356 22.66 10.08 9.58
CA GLY A 356 21.88 11.02 8.79
C GLY A 356 20.79 10.37 7.92
N HIS A 357 20.55 9.06 8.07
CA HIS A 357 19.63 8.31 7.21
C HIS A 357 18.44 7.76 8.01
N SER A 358 17.35 7.45 7.33
CA SER A 358 16.11 6.93 7.93
C SER A 358 15.58 5.76 7.12
N HIS A 359 14.96 4.78 7.77
CA HIS A 359 14.51 3.56 7.12
C HIS A 359 13.32 3.82 6.17
N ARG A 360 12.34 4.62 6.60
CA ARG A 360 11.16 5.14 5.86
C ARG A 360 10.22 4.11 5.23
N ALA A 361 10.56 2.83 5.30
CA ALA A 361 9.76 1.71 4.82
C ALA A 361 9.54 0.64 5.90
N LEU A 362 9.55 1.04 7.18
CA LEU A 362 9.44 0.10 8.29
C LEU A 362 8.04 -0.54 8.32
N THR A 363 7.98 -1.87 8.38
CA THR A 363 6.76 -2.68 8.55
C THR A 363 7.04 -3.81 9.53
N PRO A 364 6.01 -4.50 10.05
CA PRO A 364 6.20 -5.70 10.87
C PRO A 364 7.07 -6.79 10.20
N ASP A 365 7.07 -6.90 8.87
CA ASP A 365 7.91 -7.86 8.15
C ASP A 365 9.37 -7.42 7.99
N ALA A 366 9.65 -6.13 8.24
CA ALA A 366 10.99 -5.57 8.19
C ALA A 366 11.76 -5.79 9.50
N VAL A 367 11.09 -6.15 10.59
CA VAL A 367 11.71 -6.44 11.89
C VAL A 367 11.74 -7.95 12.13
N VAL A 368 12.92 -8.51 12.35
CA VAL A 368 13.18 -9.93 12.58
C VAL A 368 13.63 -10.17 14.01
N LEU A 369 13.16 -11.27 14.58
CA LEU A 369 13.43 -11.74 15.94
C LEU A 369 14.32 -12.99 15.86
N PRO A 370 15.64 -12.87 16.07
CA PRO A 370 16.58 -13.96 15.84
C PRO A 370 16.47 -15.13 16.84
N GLY A 371 15.74 -14.95 17.93
CA GLY A 371 15.50 -15.97 18.95
C GLY A 371 15.48 -15.38 20.36
N PRO A 372 15.28 -16.22 21.39
CA PRO A 372 15.27 -15.80 22.79
C PRO A 372 16.59 -15.11 23.17
N GLY A 373 16.51 -13.91 23.75
CA GLY A 373 17.68 -13.11 24.16
C GLY A 373 18.41 -12.39 23.01
N GLY A 374 18.08 -12.69 21.76
CA GLY A 374 18.49 -11.89 20.60
C GLY A 374 17.56 -10.70 20.44
N GLY A 375 18.08 -9.48 20.53
CA GLY A 375 17.29 -8.27 20.29
C GLY A 375 16.71 -8.21 18.86
N ALA A 376 15.95 -7.16 18.56
CA ALA A 376 15.39 -6.95 17.22
C ALA A 376 16.49 -6.69 16.17
N ALA A 377 16.28 -7.19 14.95
CA ALA A 377 17.11 -6.90 13.80
C ALA A 377 16.25 -6.40 12.62
N LEU A 378 16.80 -5.54 11.77
CA LEU A 378 16.16 -5.12 10.54
C LEU A 378 16.53 -6.06 9.40
N ARG A 379 15.53 -6.42 8.58
CA ARG A 379 15.69 -7.24 7.38
C ARG A 379 16.55 -6.56 6.32
N ASP A 380 16.35 -5.25 6.16
CA ASP A 380 17.00 -4.39 5.17
C ASP A 380 17.12 -2.95 5.71
N LEU A 381 17.65 -2.02 4.90
CA LEU A 381 17.75 -0.59 5.24
C LEU A 381 16.57 0.23 4.71
N GLY A 382 15.52 -0.43 4.21
CA GLY A 382 14.36 0.21 3.62
C GLY A 382 14.73 1.12 2.46
N LEU A 383 14.38 2.40 2.61
CA LEU A 383 14.64 3.47 1.66
C LEU A 383 15.78 4.39 2.10
N ALA A 384 16.60 4.00 3.07
CA ALA A 384 17.66 4.86 3.62
C ALA A 384 18.54 5.53 2.55
N ALA A 385 18.84 4.81 1.47
CA ALA A 385 19.70 5.27 0.40
C ALA A 385 18.97 5.87 -0.82
N VAL A 386 17.63 5.87 -0.82
CA VAL A 386 16.80 6.36 -1.93
C VAL A 386 16.46 7.82 -1.68
N ALA A 387 16.40 8.67 -2.71
CA ALA A 387 15.89 10.03 -2.53
C ALA A 387 14.44 10.01 -2.02
N ARG A 388 14.03 11.07 -1.30
CA ARG A 388 12.64 11.16 -0.81
C ARG A 388 11.71 11.40 -1.97
N GLN A 389 10.67 10.58 -2.09
CA GLN A 389 9.65 10.72 -3.13
C GLN A 389 8.26 10.68 -2.50
N PRO A 390 7.26 11.34 -3.10
CA PRO A 390 5.87 11.19 -2.69
C PRO A 390 5.41 9.74 -2.88
N ASP A 391 4.50 9.30 -2.02
CA ASP A 391 3.95 7.95 -1.98
C ASP A 391 5.00 6.84 -1.79
N GLU A 392 6.15 7.19 -1.21
CA GLU A 392 7.22 6.22 -0.97
C GLU A 392 6.89 5.19 0.13
N GLY A 393 7.60 4.07 0.07
CA GLY A 393 7.50 2.99 1.04
C GLY A 393 6.17 2.23 0.97
N PRO A 394 6.02 1.16 1.77
CA PRO A 394 4.77 0.42 1.87
C PRO A 394 3.63 1.29 2.39
N ALA A 395 2.43 1.08 1.85
CA ALA A 395 1.21 1.80 2.25
C ALA A 395 0.83 1.52 3.70
N GLU A 396 1.09 0.31 4.20
CA GLU A 396 0.87 -0.05 5.60
C GLU A 396 1.68 0.89 6.52
N TYR A 397 0.99 1.58 7.42
CA TYR A 397 1.55 2.59 8.33
C TYR A 397 2.28 3.76 7.66
N ARG A 398 2.00 4.08 6.38
CA ARG A 398 2.60 5.25 5.73
C ARG A 398 2.30 6.53 6.52
N ALA A 399 3.34 7.32 6.79
CA ALA A 399 3.18 8.58 7.52
C ALA A 399 2.66 9.68 6.56
N PRO A 400 1.85 10.65 7.04
CA PRO A 400 1.22 11.67 6.19
C PRO A 400 2.19 12.52 5.36
N GLU A 401 3.39 12.76 5.88
CA GLU A 401 4.42 13.50 5.17
C GLU A 401 5.02 12.74 3.98
N GLN A 402 4.92 11.40 3.96
CA GLN A 402 5.38 10.58 2.83
C GLN A 402 4.40 10.65 1.64
N GLU A 403 3.18 11.15 1.84
CA GLU A 403 2.16 11.31 0.78
C GLU A 403 2.24 12.68 0.09
N ARG A 404 3.08 13.59 0.60
CA ARG A 404 3.10 15.01 0.18
C ARG A 404 4.47 15.40 -0.36
N LEU A 405 4.48 16.17 -1.44
CA LEU A 405 5.65 16.94 -1.88
C LEU A 405 5.93 18.05 -0.85
N GLY A 406 7.18 18.20 -0.38
CA GLY A 406 7.64 19.39 0.35
C GLY A 406 8.31 19.18 1.71
N PHE A 407 8.30 17.99 2.33
CA PHE A 407 8.92 17.76 3.65
C PHE A 407 10.21 16.93 3.51
N HIS A 408 11.31 17.55 3.08
CA HIS A 408 12.48 16.81 2.56
C HIS A 408 13.72 16.74 3.47
N GLY A 409 13.67 17.28 4.70
CA GLY A 409 14.80 17.25 5.64
C GLY A 409 15.10 15.84 6.19
N ALA A 410 16.36 15.58 6.58
CA ALA A 410 16.76 14.32 7.22
C ALA A 410 15.95 14.06 8.51
N GLU A 411 15.74 15.10 9.30
CA GLU A 411 14.94 15.06 10.55
C GLU A 411 13.50 14.61 10.33
N VAL A 412 12.90 14.97 9.18
CA VAL A 412 11.55 14.49 8.82
C VAL A 412 11.55 12.98 8.70
N GLY A 413 12.59 12.40 8.11
CA GLY A 413 12.71 10.94 7.99
C GLY A 413 12.86 10.22 9.35
N PHE A 414 13.54 10.83 10.32
CA PHE A 414 13.64 10.25 11.66
C PHE A 414 12.26 10.22 12.35
N ARG A 415 11.49 11.29 12.17
CA ARG A 415 10.12 11.45 12.66
C ARG A 415 9.13 10.53 11.92
N THR A 416 9.40 10.21 10.65
CA THR A 416 8.69 9.18 9.89
C THR A 416 8.91 7.79 10.50
N ASP A 417 10.16 7.42 10.79
CA ASP A 417 10.45 6.12 11.40
C ASP A 417 9.80 5.97 12.79
N ALA A 418 9.81 7.03 13.60
CA ALA A 418 9.14 7.06 14.90
C ALA A 418 7.61 6.83 14.77
N CYS A 419 6.96 7.52 13.83
CA CYS A 419 5.53 7.34 13.56
C CYS A 419 5.20 5.92 13.11
N ARG A 420 6.00 5.36 12.19
CA ARG A 420 5.79 3.98 11.68
C ARG A 420 5.95 2.94 12.80
N LEU A 421 6.96 3.09 13.65
CA LEU A 421 7.19 2.20 14.79
C LEU A 421 6.07 2.32 15.84
N ALA A 422 5.65 3.54 16.17
CA ALA A 422 4.54 3.77 17.08
C ALA A 422 3.23 3.18 16.53
N ALA A 423 2.98 3.33 15.23
CA ALA A 423 1.75 2.84 14.60
C ALA A 423 1.67 1.32 14.60
N MET A 424 2.75 0.61 14.27
CA MET A 424 2.76 -0.86 14.36
C MET A 424 2.68 -1.35 15.81
N THR A 425 3.31 -0.65 16.75
CA THR A 425 3.27 -1.01 18.18
C THR A 425 1.86 -0.86 18.72
N TYR A 426 1.22 0.29 18.49
CA TYR A 426 -0.16 0.55 18.87
C TYR A 426 -1.12 -0.47 18.24
N HIS A 427 -0.96 -0.73 16.94
CA HIS A 427 -1.85 -1.66 16.24
C HIS A 427 -1.74 -3.08 16.80
N CYS A 428 -0.54 -3.57 17.08
CA CYS A 428 -0.38 -4.88 17.69
C CYS A 428 -0.96 -4.90 19.11
N LEU A 429 -0.68 -3.89 19.96
CA LEU A 429 -1.19 -3.82 21.33
C LEU A 429 -2.72 -3.85 21.41
N THR A 430 -3.39 -3.10 20.54
CA THR A 430 -4.83 -2.86 20.62
C THR A 430 -5.65 -3.75 19.68
N GLY A 431 -5.01 -4.39 18.70
CA GLY A 431 -5.68 -5.05 17.59
C GLY A 431 -6.37 -4.08 16.62
N ARG A 432 -6.16 -2.77 16.75
CA ARG A 432 -6.76 -1.77 15.84
C ARG A 432 -5.71 -0.76 15.36
N PRO A 433 -5.71 -0.37 14.08
CA PRO A 433 -4.80 0.66 13.62
C PRO A 433 -5.10 1.99 14.35
N PRO A 434 -4.08 2.80 14.68
CA PRO A 434 -4.31 4.09 15.32
C PRO A 434 -4.96 5.09 14.36
N ALA A 435 -5.89 5.90 14.87
CA ALA A 435 -6.27 7.15 14.23
C ALA A 435 -5.16 8.18 14.50
N LEU A 436 -4.40 8.59 13.48
CA LEU A 436 -3.30 9.54 13.66
C LEU A 436 -3.80 10.88 14.23
N GLY A 437 -3.10 11.39 15.24
CA GLY A 437 -3.45 12.61 15.98
C GLY A 437 -4.52 12.44 17.07
N SER A 438 -5.25 11.33 17.09
CA SER A 438 -6.25 11.04 18.12
C SER A 438 -6.38 9.53 18.40
N PRO A 439 -5.27 8.83 18.71
CA PRO A 439 -5.37 7.43 19.10
C PRO A 439 -6.18 7.30 20.39
N LEU A 440 -7.01 6.25 20.48
CA LEU A 440 -7.68 5.93 21.74
C LEU A 440 -6.61 5.56 22.79
N PRO A 441 -6.82 5.90 24.06
CA PRO A 441 -5.85 5.59 25.10
C PRO A 441 -5.72 4.07 25.29
N LEU A 442 -4.53 3.58 25.63
CA LEU A 442 -4.25 2.14 25.71
C LEU A 442 -5.07 1.47 26.83
N ARG A 443 -5.37 2.21 27.91
CA ARG A 443 -6.30 1.80 28.97
C ARG A 443 -7.71 1.44 28.47
N ALA A 444 -8.18 2.04 27.36
CA ALA A 444 -9.48 1.69 26.77
C ALA A 444 -9.51 0.26 26.22
N PHE A 445 -8.34 -0.36 26.03
CA PHE A 445 -8.18 -1.73 25.57
C PHE A 445 -7.79 -2.70 26.71
N GLY A 446 -7.84 -2.25 27.97
CA GLY A 446 -7.49 -3.07 29.14
C GLY A 446 -5.99 -3.24 29.38
N LEU A 447 -5.16 -2.40 28.74
CA LEU A 447 -3.73 -2.34 29.00
C LEU A 447 -3.43 -1.21 29.99
N ASP A 448 -3.13 -1.59 31.24
CA ASP A 448 -2.65 -0.66 32.26
C ASP A 448 -1.14 -0.45 32.06
N LEU A 449 -0.78 0.75 31.58
CA LEU A 449 0.57 1.12 31.17
C LEU A 449 0.92 2.49 31.76
N PRO A 450 2.22 2.78 31.99
CA PRO A 450 2.63 4.09 32.49
C PRO A 450 2.18 5.23 31.56
N ASP A 451 1.72 6.34 32.14
CA ASP A 451 1.25 7.52 31.40
C ASP A 451 2.32 8.03 30.41
N ASP A 452 3.59 8.06 30.82
CA ASP A 452 4.73 8.45 29.97
C ASP A 452 4.78 7.67 28.64
N LEU A 453 4.43 6.37 28.65
CA LEU A 453 4.40 5.55 27.45
C LEU A 453 3.21 5.90 26.56
N GLU A 454 2.04 6.14 27.15
CA GLU A 454 0.86 6.56 26.39
C GLU A 454 1.07 7.93 25.74
N GLU A 455 1.64 8.88 26.48
CA GLU A 455 1.97 10.22 26.01
C GLU A 455 2.96 10.20 24.85
N ILE A 456 4.08 9.45 24.97
CA ILE A 456 5.08 9.43 23.90
C ILE A 456 4.60 8.69 22.65
N LEU A 457 3.80 7.62 22.80
CA LEU A 457 3.21 6.92 21.67
C LEU A 457 2.19 7.82 20.96
N SER A 458 1.37 8.55 21.72
CA SER A 458 0.44 9.55 21.17
C SER A 458 1.19 10.65 20.42
N ALA A 459 2.25 11.22 21.01
CA ALA A 459 3.09 12.22 20.38
C ALA A 459 3.78 11.72 19.10
N ALA A 460 4.25 10.47 19.09
CA ALA A 460 4.85 9.86 17.90
C ALA A 460 3.82 9.62 16.77
N LEU A 461 2.53 9.56 17.08
CA LEU A 461 1.42 9.39 16.14
C LEU A 461 0.80 10.72 15.68
N ASP A 462 1.40 11.86 16.02
CA ASP A 462 0.92 13.17 15.56
C ASP A 462 1.04 13.28 14.03
N PRO A 463 0.01 13.74 13.30
CA PRO A 463 0.08 13.91 11.85
C PRO A 463 1.13 14.92 11.41
N ASP A 464 1.50 15.89 12.26
CA ASP A 464 2.59 16.82 12.03
C ASP A 464 3.92 16.22 12.52
N PRO A 465 4.88 15.93 11.60
CA PRO A 465 6.18 15.38 12.02
C PRO A 465 6.89 16.30 13.01
N GLY A 466 6.72 17.63 12.94
CA GLY A 466 7.37 18.60 13.84
C GLY A 466 6.98 18.43 15.31
N ARG A 467 5.80 17.87 15.59
CA ARG A 467 5.29 17.61 16.96
C ARG A 467 5.73 16.27 17.53
N ARG A 468 6.29 15.39 16.70
CA ARG A 468 6.80 14.08 17.13
C ARG A 468 8.13 14.22 17.88
N PRO A 469 8.58 13.18 18.60
CA PRO A 469 9.94 13.15 19.12
C PRO A 469 10.98 13.26 18.00
N ALA A 470 11.95 14.17 18.15
CA ALA A 470 13.02 14.38 17.15
C ALA A 470 14.03 13.23 17.10
N VAL A 471 14.21 12.55 18.24
CA VAL A 471 15.12 11.43 18.44
C VAL A 471 14.37 10.29 19.10
N ALA A 472 14.77 9.05 18.82
CA ALA A 472 14.08 7.87 19.33
C ALA A 472 14.39 7.55 20.81
N GLY A 473 15.36 8.22 21.44
CA GLY A 473 15.78 7.95 22.84
C GLY A 473 14.65 7.98 23.88
N PRO A 474 13.80 9.03 23.93
CA PRO A 474 12.63 9.07 24.79
C PRO A 474 11.66 7.91 24.52
N LEU A 475 11.44 7.58 23.24
CA LEU A 475 10.58 6.46 22.83
C LEU A 475 11.15 5.11 23.30
N VAL A 476 12.46 4.88 23.16
CA VAL A 476 13.14 3.68 23.69
C VAL A 476 12.92 3.55 25.20
N THR A 477 13.13 4.65 25.93
CA THR A 477 13.04 4.66 27.40
C THR A 477 11.64 4.30 27.88
N ALA A 478 10.63 4.92 27.29
CA ALA A 478 9.23 4.67 27.63
C ALA A 478 8.78 3.25 27.24
N LEU A 479 9.20 2.73 26.08
CA LEU A 479 8.88 1.36 25.66
C LEU A 479 9.47 0.32 26.63
N ARG A 480 10.71 0.52 27.09
CA ARG A 480 11.33 -0.33 28.12
C ARG A 480 10.58 -0.24 29.45
N ALA A 481 10.22 0.96 29.88
CA ALA A 481 9.46 1.16 31.11
C ALA A 481 8.10 0.46 31.08
N GLY A 482 7.38 0.51 29.96
CA GLY A 482 6.12 -0.21 29.80
C GLY A 482 6.30 -1.73 29.77
N SER A 483 7.35 -2.24 29.11
CA SER A 483 7.69 -3.66 29.12
C SER A 483 7.95 -4.16 30.55
N ASP A 484 8.77 -3.43 31.30
CA ASP A 484 9.07 -3.70 32.70
C ASP A 484 7.82 -3.65 33.59
N HIS A 485 6.96 -2.65 33.40
CA HIS A 485 5.71 -2.50 34.14
C HIS A 485 4.81 -3.72 33.95
N LEU A 486 4.54 -4.11 32.70
CA LEU A 486 3.76 -5.30 32.39
C LEU A 486 4.46 -6.59 32.83
N GLY A 487 5.79 -6.62 32.96
CA GLY A 487 6.52 -7.77 33.51
C GLY A 487 6.41 -7.93 35.03
N ARG A 488 6.24 -6.83 35.78
CA ARG A 488 6.26 -6.82 37.26
C ARG A 488 4.93 -7.13 37.93
N VAL A 489 3.80 -6.70 37.36
CA VAL A 489 2.44 -6.81 37.97
C VAL A 489 1.94 -8.28 38.09
N GLY A 490 2.81 -9.28 37.87
CA GLY A 490 2.47 -10.70 37.71
C GLY A 490 3.49 -11.62 38.38
N ARG A 491 4.34 -11.05 39.25
CA ARG A 491 5.12 -11.77 40.25
C ARG A 491 4.41 -11.71 41.58
#